data_AF-M2B129-F1
#
_entry.id   AF-M2B129-F1
#
_cell.length_a   1.000
_cell.length_b   1.000
_cell.length_c   1.000
_cell.angle_alpha   90.00
_cell.angle_beta   90.00
_cell.angle_gamma   90.00
#
_symmetry.space_group_name_H-M   'P 1'
#
loop_
_entity.id
_entity.type
_entity.pdbx_description
1 polymer ?
#
loop_
_entity_poly.entity_id
_entity_poly.type
_entity_poly.pdbx_seq_one_letter_code
_entity_poly.pdbx_strand_id
1 'polypeptide(L)' 'MIKTTKNSYELLQGKLTEIEKTAISGILNGNAEDRLRDVRNLVFETRQCINQSFYVAGDDEPPAA' A
#
# COMPACT_ATOMS: atom_id res chain seq x y z
N MET A 1 3.60 11.78 -17.80
CA MET A 1 3.14 10.50 -18.40
C MET A 1 3.09 9.46 -17.29
N ILE A 2 1.90 9.06 -16.86
CA ILE A 2 1.71 8.07 -15.79
C ILE A 2 2.30 6.73 -16.26
N LYS A 3 3.23 6.15 -15.52
CA LYS A 3 3.81 4.82 -15.80
C LYS A 3 2.97 3.71 -15.15
N THR A 4 1.69 3.66 -15.46
CA THR A 4 0.83 2.56 -15.00
C THR A 4 1.06 1.32 -15.85
N THR A 5 1.71 0.31 -15.30
CA THR A 5 1.76 -1.04 -15.90
C THR A 5 0.61 -1.88 -15.36
N LYS A 6 0.07 -2.81 -16.17
CA LYS A 6 -0.97 -3.77 -15.72
C LYS A 6 -0.56 -4.49 -14.43
N ASN A 7 0.73 -4.81 -14.30
CA ASN A 7 1.33 -5.46 -13.13
C ASN A 7 1.23 -4.61 -11.85
N SER A 8 1.18 -3.28 -11.98
CA SER A 8 1.12 -2.38 -10.81
C SER A 8 -0.23 -2.44 -10.11
N TYR A 9 -1.32 -2.63 -10.87
CA TYR A 9 -2.66 -2.81 -10.29
C TYR A 9 -2.80 -4.16 -9.59
N GLU A 10 -2.28 -5.23 -10.22
CA GLU A 10 -2.28 -6.58 -9.63
C GLU A 10 -1.44 -6.61 -8.34
N LEU A 11 -0.28 -5.94 -8.32
CA LEU A 11 0.56 -5.81 -7.13
C LEU A 11 -0.13 -5.03 -6.01
N LEU A 12 -0.80 -3.93 -6.33
CA LEU A 12 -1.57 -3.15 -5.36
C LEU A 12 -2.71 -3.98 -4.75
N GLN A 13 -3.48 -4.68 -5.58
CA GLN A 13 -4.57 -5.54 -5.09
C GLN A 13 -4.03 -6.65 -4.19
N GLY A 14 -2.92 -7.29 -4.55
CA GLY A 14 -2.29 -8.32 -3.73
C GLY A 14 -1.95 -7.81 -2.32
N LYS A 15 -1.33 -6.62 -2.22
CA LYS A 15 -0.99 -6.01 -0.93
C LYS A 15 -2.22 -5.65 -0.09
N LEU A 16 -3.28 -5.15 -0.71
CA LEU A 16 -4.54 -4.87 -0.02
C LEU A 16 -5.17 -6.14 0.54
N THR A 17 -5.17 -7.23 -0.22
CA THR A 17 -5.64 -8.54 0.25
C THR A 17 -4.80 -9.09 1.41
N GLU A 18 -3.48 -8.88 1.40
CA GLU A 18 -2.61 -9.29 2.51
C GLU A 18 -2.92 -8.50 3.79
N ILE A 19 -3.20 -7.20 3.69
CA ILE A 19 -3.62 -6.36 4.82
C ILE A 19 -4.91 -6.91 5.45
N GLU A 20 -5.92 -7.19 4.63
CA GLU A 20 -7.21 -7.71 5.09
C GLU A 20 -7.05 -9.05 5.81
N LYS A 21 -6.33 -10.00 5.20
CA LYS A 21 -6.07 -11.32 5.79
C LYS A 21 -5.33 -11.24 7.11
N THR A 22 -4.31 -10.37 7.20
CA THR A 22 -3.50 -10.20 8.39
C THR A 22 -4.30 -9.60 9.54
N ALA A 23 -5.13 -8.59 9.26
CA ALA A 23 -6.03 -7.99 10.23
C ALA A 23 -7.07 -9.02 10.76
N ILE A 24 -7.70 -9.78 9.86
CA ILE A 24 -8.67 -10.84 10.23
C ILE A 24 -7.99 -11.92 11.08
N SER A 25 -6.78 -12.35 10.70
CA SER A 25 -6.01 -13.35 11.44
C SER A 25 -5.68 -12.89 12.86
N GLY A 26 -5.33 -11.62 13.05
CA GLY A 26 -5.07 -11.03 14.36
C GLY A 26 -6.27 -11.07 15.29
N ILE A 27 -7.46 -10.80 14.73
CA ILE A 27 -8.73 -10.88 15.46
C ILE A 27 -9.05 -12.34 15.85
N LEU A 28 -8.94 -13.27 14.90
CA LEU A 28 -9.28 -14.69 15.13
C LEU A 28 -8.32 -15.40 16.09
N ASN A 29 -7.03 -15.03 16.07
CA ASN A 29 -6.00 -15.70 16.87
C ASN A 29 -5.68 -14.98 18.19
N GLY A 30 -6.35 -13.87 18.51
CA GLY A 30 -6.12 -13.11 19.74
C GLY A 30 -4.74 -12.45 19.85
N ASN A 31 -3.99 -12.35 18.76
CA ASN A 31 -2.65 -11.75 18.68
C ASN A 31 -2.65 -10.44 17.87
N ALA A 32 -3.70 -9.64 18.06
CA ALA A 32 -3.95 -8.43 17.29
C ALA A 32 -2.78 -7.43 17.31
N GLU A 33 -2.05 -7.30 18.41
CA GLU A 33 -0.93 -6.36 18.52
C GLU A 33 0.23 -6.71 17.57
N ASP A 34 0.62 -7.98 17.50
CA ASP A 34 1.66 -8.44 16.58
C ASP A 34 1.20 -8.28 15.12
N ARG A 35 -0.06 -8.62 14.83
CA ARG A 35 -0.63 -8.48 13.49
C ARG A 35 -0.83 -7.03 13.05
N LEU A 36 -1.01 -6.10 13.98
CA LEU A 36 -1.03 -4.66 13.67
C LEU A 36 0.33 -4.15 13.19
N ARG A 37 1.45 -4.72 13.67
CA ARG A 37 2.78 -4.38 13.15
C ARG A 37 2.96 -4.86 11.72
N ASP A 38 2.52 -6.08 11.42
CA ASP A 38 2.53 -6.63 10.06
C ASP A 38 1.66 -5.79 9.11
N VAL A 39 0.45 -5.41 9.54
CA VAL A 39 -0.44 -4.51 8.77
C VAL A 39 0.22 -3.16 8.51
N ARG A 40 0.88 -2.56 9.52
CA ARG A 40 1.59 -1.29 9.34
C ARG A 40 2.68 -1.40 8.27
N ASN A 41 3.43 -2.49 8.24
CA ASN A 41 4.46 -2.72 7.22
C ASN A 41 3.85 -2.89 5.82
N LEU A 42 2.78 -3.67 5.69
CA LEU A 42 2.07 -3.86 4.42
C LEU A 42 1.48 -2.54 3.89
N VAL A 43 0.95 -1.69 4.77
CA VAL A 43 0.49 -0.34 4.40
C VAL A 43 1.64 0.53 3.89
N PHE A 44 2.81 0.46 4.53
CA PHE A 44 3.99 1.18 4.07
C PHE A 44 4.42 0.72 2.67
N GLU A 45 4.54 -0.59 2.44
CA GLU A 45 4.88 -1.15 1.13
C GLU A 45 3.85 -0.82 0.05
N THR A 46 2.57 -0.80 0.42
CA THR A 46 1.48 -0.38 -0.47
C THR A 46 1.67 1.07 -0.92
N ARG A 47 2.04 1.98 -0.01
CA ARG A 47 2.36 3.37 -0.35
C ARG A 47 3.57 3.48 -1.29
N GLN A 48 4.60 2.67 -1.07
CA GLN A 48 5.76 2.63 -1.98
C GLN A 48 5.36 2.17 -3.38
N CYS A 49 4.55 1.11 -3.49
CA CYS A 49 4.00 0.65 -4.77
C CYS A 49 3.19 1.75 -5.47
N ILE A 50 2.35 2.48 -4.72
CA ILE A 50 1.58 3.61 -5.27
C ILE A 50 2.53 4.69 -5.79
N ASN A 51 3.51 5.10 -4.99
CA ASN A 51 4.45 6.16 -5.33
C ASN A 51 5.32 5.82 -6.55
N GLN A 52 5.78 4.57 -6.67
CA GLN A 52 6.66 4.13 -7.76
C GLN A 52 5.91 3.88 -9.06
N SER A 53 4.69 3.35 -8.99
CA SER A 53 3.95 2.89 -10.16
C SER A 53 2.88 3.87 -10.66
N PHE A 54 2.40 4.77 -9.82
CA PHE A 54 1.24 5.60 -10.14
C PHE A 54 1.50 7.10 -9.99
N TYR A 55 2.45 7.49 -9.14
CA TYR A 55 2.91 8.88 -9.08
C TYR A 55 4.05 9.12 -10.07
N VAL A 56 3.98 10.23 -10.80
CA VAL A 56 5.11 10.77 -11.55
C VAL A 56 5.66 11.90 -10.68
N ALA A 57 6.91 11.79 -10.23
CA ALA A 57 7.62 12.97 -9.73
C ALA A 57 7.83 13.90 -10.93
N GLY A 58 6.95 14.88 -11.11
CA GLY A 58 7.06 15.88 -12.16
C GLY A 58 6.35 17.13 -11.69
N ASP A 59 7.14 18.12 -11.28
CA ASP A 59 6.82 19.55 -11.24
C ASP A 59 5.42 19.96 -10.73
N ASP A 60 4.88 19.28 -9.70
CA ASP A 60 3.87 19.89 -8.84
C ASP A 60 4.58 20.92 -7.95
N GLU A 61 5.03 22.01 -8.55
CA GLU A 61 5.26 23.25 -7.80
C GLU A 61 3.90 23.62 -7.18
N PRO A 62 3.80 23.82 -5.85
CA PRO A 62 2.55 24.21 -5.23
C PRO A 62 2.03 25.47 -5.94
N PRO A 63 0.71 25.59 -6.20
CA PRO A 63 0.17 26.74 -6.90
C PRO A 63 0.64 28.00 -6.19
N ALA A 64 1.27 28.90 -6.95
CA ALA A 64 1.89 30.11 -6.41
C ALA A 64 0.91 30.84 -5.48
N ALA A 65 1.41 31.16 -4.28
CA ALA A 65 0.66 31.75 -3.17
C ALA A 65 0.06 33.12 -3.51
#